data_AF-A0A2T9ZDH8-F1
#
_entry.id   AF-A0A2T9ZDH8-F1
#
_cell.length_a   1.000
_cell.length_b   1.000
_cell.length_c   1.000
_cell.angle_alpha   90.00
_cell.angle_beta   90.00
_cell.angle_gamma   90.00
#
_symmetry.space_group_name_H-M   'P 1'
#
loop_
_entity.id
_entity.type
_entity.pdbx_description
1 polymer ?
#
loop_
_entity_poly.entity_id
_entity_poly.type
_entity_poly.pdbx_seq_one_letter_code
_entity_poly.pdbx_strand_id
1 'polypeptide(L)'
;MKSLWPSNQGDDNRFWTHEWNKHGTCVSTIEPKCYDPDTFTKGLDVADYFKTVLDLVDKYPIYQILKSNNIVPTDVVKGKPKTLYELAQFKEAVEKELGYAPTVHCVGQRLNELRLYFFVKNKSEFILTPPQARDTCRRIAYNKKAVR
;
A
#
# COMPACT_ATOMS: atom_id res chain seq x y z
N MET A 1 -11.79 1.99 6.77
CA MET A 1 -11.65 0.96 5.70
C MET A 1 -12.35 1.35 4.40
N LYS A 2 -13.68 1.50 4.34
CA LYS A 2 -14.42 1.76 3.08
C LYS A 2 -13.83 2.83 2.14
N SER A 3 -13.29 3.92 2.68
CA SER A 3 -12.67 5.00 1.88
C SER A 3 -11.23 4.72 1.44
N LEU A 4 -10.46 4.01 2.24
CA LEU A 4 -9.00 3.84 2.07
C LEU A 4 -8.59 2.46 1.56
N TRP A 5 -9.41 1.44 1.80
CA TRP A 5 -9.16 0.06 1.42
C TRP A 5 -10.38 -0.62 0.77
N PRO A 6 -10.98 -0.02 -0.28
CA PRO A 6 -12.11 -0.61 -0.99
C PRO A 6 -11.67 -1.76 -1.91
N SER A 7 -12.59 -2.66 -2.20
CA SER A 7 -12.46 -3.67 -3.25
C SER A 7 -12.59 -3.02 -4.63
N ASN A 8 -11.67 -3.33 -5.53
CA ASN A 8 -11.77 -2.89 -6.93
C ASN A 8 -12.83 -3.67 -7.74
N GLN A 9 -13.38 -4.74 -7.17
CA GLN A 9 -14.42 -5.60 -7.72
C GLN A 9 -15.81 -5.35 -7.10
N GLY A 10 -15.93 -4.41 -6.16
CA GLY A 10 -17.20 -3.99 -5.58
C GLY A 10 -17.71 -4.81 -4.38
N ASP A 11 -16.97 -5.83 -3.94
CA ASP A 11 -17.27 -6.59 -2.73
C ASP A 11 -16.13 -6.43 -1.71
N ASP A 12 -16.34 -5.50 -0.78
CA ASP A 12 -15.40 -5.16 0.29
C ASP A 12 -15.25 -6.30 1.30
N ASN A 13 -16.35 -6.97 1.68
CA ASN A 13 -16.32 -8.02 2.70
C ASN A 13 -15.53 -9.24 2.22
N ARG A 14 -15.75 -9.67 0.98
CA ARG A 14 -14.97 -10.76 0.38
C ARG A 14 -13.49 -10.40 0.30
N PHE A 15 -13.18 -9.16 -0.05
CA PHE A 15 -11.81 -8.68 -0.13
C PHE A 15 -11.12 -8.67 1.24
N TRP A 16 -11.71 -8.05 2.25
CA TRP A 16 -11.12 -8.02 3.60
C TRP A 16 -10.99 -9.43 4.20
N THR A 17 -11.97 -10.31 3.96
CA THR A 17 -11.88 -11.72 4.36
C THR A 17 -10.69 -12.42 3.71
N HIS A 18 -10.42 -12.15 2.43
CA HIS A 18 -9.23 -12.68 1.74
C HIS A 18 -7.94 -12.19 2.39
N GLU A 19 -7.81 -10.88 2.61
CA GLU A 19 -6.61 -10.28 3.18
C GLU A 19 -6.33 -10.80 4.60
N TRP A 20 -7.37 -10.93 5.44
CA TRP A 20 -7.19 -11.53 6.77
C TRP A 20 -6.79 -13.00 6.68
N ASN A 21 -7.56 -13.84 5.98
CA ASN A 21 -7.33 -15.28 5.97
C ASN A 21 -6.00 -15.67 5.34
N LYS A 22 -5.55 -14.92 4.32
CA LYS A 22 -4.33 -15.23 3.57
C LYS A 22 -3.07 -14.57 4.16
N HIS A 23 -3.20 -13.39 4.75
CA HIS A 23 -2.05 -12.59 5.18
C HIS A 23 -2.09 -12.23 6.67
N GLY A 24 -3.24 -11.79 7.18
CA GLY A 24 -3.39 -11.43 8.60
C GLY A 24 -3.11 -12.58 9.57
N THR A 25 -3.58 -13.79 9.25
CA THR A 25 -3.35 -15.01 10.05
C THR A 25 -1.87 -15.41 10.15
N CYS A 26 -1.00 -14.91 9.27
CA CYS A 26 0.44 -15.16 9.31
C CYS A 26 1.21 -14.18 10.20
N VAL A 27 0.55 -13.15 10.75
CA VAL A 27 1.19 -12.18 11.66
C VAL A 27 1.18 -12.74 13.07
N SER A 28 2.26 -13.43 13.45
CA SER A 28 2.34 -14.15 14.73
C SER A 28 2.23 -13.24 15.97
N THR A 29 2.62 -11.97 15.86
CA THR A 29 2.62 -11.03 16.98
C THR A 29 1.22 -10.59 17.43
N ILE A 30 0.19 -10.90 16.65
CA ILE A 30 -1.22 -10.62 16.95
C ILE A 30 -2.04 -11.89 17.14
N GLU A 31 -1.42 -13.05 17.37
CA GLU A 31 -2.17 -14.25 17.76
C GLU A 31 -2.90 -14.01 19.09
N PRO A 32 -4.10 -14.59 19.32
CA PRO A 32 -4.86 -14.42 20.56
C PRO A 32 -4.05 -14.67 21.85
N LYS A 33 -3.11 -15.61 21.82
CA LYS A 33 -2.22 -15.92 22.96
C LYS A 33 -1.24 -14.79 23.33
N CYS A 34 -1.08 -13.80 22.46
CA CYS A 34 -0.22 -12.63 22.66
C CYS A 34 -0.98 -11.44 23.29
N TYR A 35 -2.26 -11.61 23.62
CA TYR A 35 -3.07 -10.64 24.35
C TYR A 35 -3.21 -11.07 25.81
N ASP A 36 -3.54 -10.10 26.65
CA ASP A 36 -3.96 -10.37 28.02
C ASP A 36 -5.29 -11.17 28.00
N PRO A 37 -5.31 -12.40 28.56
CA PRO A 37 -6.49 -13.25 28.56
C PRO A 37 -7.73 -12.60 29.19
N ASP A 38 -7.55 -11.67 30.15
CA ASP A 38 -8.66 -11.03 30.87
C ASP A 38 -9.32 -9.91 30.04
N THR A 39 -8.63 -9.42 29.01
CA THR A 39 -9.12 -8.31 28.16
C THR A 39 -9.35 -8.70 26.71
N PHE A 40 -8.85 -9.86 26.28
CA PHE A 40 -9.04 -10.32 24.91
C PHE A 40 -10.52 -10.60 24.63
N THR A 41 -11.00 -10.05 23.51
CA THR A 41 -12.32 -10.37 22.97
C THR A 41 -12.17 -10.96 21.58
N LYS A 42 -13.02 -11.93 21.22
CA LYS A 42 -12.97 -12.58 19.92
C LYS A 42 -13.06 -11.54 18.79
N GLY A 43 -12.06 -11.52 17.91
CA GLY A 43 -11.98 -10.60 16.79
C GLY A 43 -11.13 -9.35 17.04
N LEU A 44 -10.58 -9.17 18.25
CA LEU A 44 -9.66 -8.09 18.55
C LEU A 44 -8.38 -8.16 17.70
N ASP A 45 -7.85 -9.36 17.48
CA ASP A 45 -6.72 -9.64 16.58
C ASP A 45 -7.01 -9.24 15.13
N VAL A 46 -8.20 -9.55 14.64
CA VAL A 46 -8.67 -9.13 13.31
C VAL A 46 -8.73 -7.60 13.24
N ALA A 47 -9.31 -6.95 14.25
CA ALA A 47 -9.45 -5.50 14.31
C ALA A 47 -8.08 -4.81 14.35
N ASP A 48 -7.14 -5.32 15.14
CA ASP A 48 -5.78 -4.79 15.28
C ASP A 48 -4.97 -4.93 13.98
N TYR A 49 -5.15 -6.02 13.23
CA TYR A 49 -4.54 -6.16 11.90
C TYR A 49 -4.99 -5.04 10.95
N PHE A 50 -6.30 -4.86 10.79
CA PHE A 50 -6.82 -3.82 9.89
C PHE A 50 -6.49 -2.42 10.37
N LYS A 51 -6.54 -2.17 11.69
CA LYS A 51 -6.12 -0.89 12.28
C LYS A 51 -4.66 -0.59 11.97
N THR A 52 -3.77 -1.56 12.18
CA THR A 52 -2.33 -1.41 11.89
C THR A 52 -2.09 -1.03 10.44
N VAL A 53 -2.77 -1.68 9.50
CA VAL A 53 -2.62 -1.34 8.07
C VAL A 53 -3.09 0.09 7.78
N LEU A 54 -4.22 0.53 8.35
CA LEU A 54 -4.69 1.91 8.16
C LEU A 54 -3.74 2.94 8.78
N ASP A 55 -3.24 2.67 9.98
CA ASP A 55 -2.27 3.55 10.66
C ASP A 55 -0.97 3.67 9.82
N LEU A 56 -0.53 2.60 9.15
CA LEU A 56 0.59 2.64 8.20
C LEU A 56 0.28 3.44 6.93
N VAL A 57 -0.93 3.31 6.37
CA VAL A 57 -1.36 4.10 5.20
C VAL A 57 -1.35 5.60 5.52
N ASP A 58 -1.82 5.97 6.72
CA ASP A 58 -1.84 7.36 7.16
C ASP A 58 -0.42 7.88 7.44
N LYS A 59 0.46 7.06 8.04
CA LYS A 59 1.85 7.40 8.32
C LYS A 59 2.71 7.60 7.06
N TYR A 60 2.41 6.87 5.99
CA TYR A 60 3.17 6.92 4.73
C TYR A 60 2.29 7.37 3.55
N PRO A 61 1.96 8.68 3.45
CA PRO A 61 0.99 9.21 2.50
C PRO A 61 1.57 9.32 1.06
N ILE A 62 1.74 8.17 0.39
CA ILE A 62 2.41 8.07 -0.93
C ILE A 62 1.88 9.05 -1.97
N TYR A 63 0.55 9.26 -2.04
CA TYR A 63 -0.01 10.23 -2.99
C TYR A 63 0.51 11.65 -2.76
N GLN A 64 0.61 12.09 -1.50
CA GLN A 64 1.07 13.44 -1.18
C GLN A 64 2.56 13.59 -1.46
N ILE A 65 3.35 12.55 -1.18
CA ILE A 65 4.79 12.49 -1.50
C ILE A 65 5.02 12.59 -3.01
N LEU A 66 4.26 11.85 -3.82
CA LEU A 66 4.36 11.94 -5.28
C LEU A 66 3.94 13.33 -5.76
N LYS A 67 2.84 13.87 -5.21
CA LYS A 67 2.31 15.19 -5.57
C LYS A 67 3.30 16.32 -5.25
N SER A 68 3.97 16.31 -4.09
CA SER A 68 4.97 17.32 -3.72
C SER A 68 6.20 17.30 -4.64
N ASN A 69 6.45 16.17 -5.30
CA ASN A 69 7.49 16.00 -6.31
C ASN A 69 6.96 16.14 -7.75
N ASN A 70 5.79 16.79 -7.93
CA ASN A 70 5.15 17.06 -9.23
C ASN A 70 4.74 15.80 -10.02
N ILE A 71 4.60 14.65 -9.36
CA ILE A 71 4.11 13.41 -9.94
C ILE A 71 2.63 13.29 -9.61
N VAL A 72 1.78 13.67 -10.57
CA VAL A 72 0.32 13.69 -10.40
C VAL A 72 -0.39 12.83 -11.45
N PRO A 73 -1.60 12.34 -11.16
CA PRO A 73 -2.42 11.65 -12.14
C PRO A 73 -2.71 12.54 -13.35
N THR A 74 -2.55 11.99 -14.55
CA THR A 74 -2.75 12.69 -15.83
C THR A 74 -3.91 12.10 -16.63
N ASP A 75 -4.40 12.86 -17.61
CA ASP A 75 -5.51 12.44 -18.45
C ASP A 75 -5.08 11.35 -19.46
N VAL A 76 -6.05 10.55 -19.90
CA VAL A 76 -5.89 9.65 -21.03
C VAL A 76 -6.57 10.29 -22.24
N VAL A 77 -5.82 10.48 -23.33
CA VAL A 77 -6.32 11.11 -24.56
C VAL A 77 -6.23 10.10 -25.69
N LYS A 78 -7.37 9.81 -26.34
CA LYS A 78 -7.46 8.82 -27.44
C LYS A 78 -6.83 7.46 -27.10
N GLY A 79 -7.10 6.97 -25.88
CA GLY A 79 -6.60 5.68 -25.40
C GLY A 79 -5.11 5.65 -25.00
N LYS A 80 -4.42 6.81 -25.02
CA LYS A 80 -3.01 6.92 -24.63
C LYS A 80 -2.84 7.84 -23.42
N PRO A 81 -1.91 7.55 -22.50
CA PRO A 81 -1.60 8.44 -21.40
C PRO A 81 -1.02 9.76 -21.93
N LYS A 82 -1.49 10.89 -21.38
CA LYS A 82 -0.95 12.22 -21.73
C LYS A 82 0.51 12.36 -21.33
N THR A 83 0.88 11.76 -20.20
CA THR A 83 2.24 11.77 -19.67
C THR A 83 2.67 10.35 -19.32
N LEU A 84 3.93 10.04 -19.64
CA LEU A 84 4.61 8.84 -19.19
C LEU A 84 5.80 9.27 -18.34
N TYR A 85 5.78 8.88 -17.07
CA TYR A 85 6.87 9.11 -16.13
C TYR A 85 7.92 8.03 -16.26
N GLU A 86 9.17 8.35 -15.94
CA GLU A 86 10.23 7.35 -15.75
C GLU A 86 10.06 6.66 -14.39
N LEU A 87 10.44 5.38 -14.30
CA LEU A 87 10.49 4.66 -13.03
C LEU A 87 11.29 5.41 -11.96
N ALA A 88 12.43 5.98 -12.36
CA ALA A 88 13.32 6.72 -11.46
C ALA A 88 12.60 7.86 -10.74
N GLN A 89 11.69 8.59 -11.42
CA GLN A 89 10.94 9.68 -10.81
C GLN A 89 10.11 9.21 -9.60
N PHE A 90 9.43 8.08 -9.72
CA PHE A 90 8.64 7.51 -8.61
C PHE A 90 9.54 7.03 -7.47
N LYS A 91 10.66 6.39 -7.79
CA LYS A 91 11.58 5.85 -6.79
C LYS A 91 12.27 6.96 -6.01
N GLU A 92 12.85 7.93 -6.72
CA GLU A 92 13.54 9.07 -6.13
C GLU A 92 12.59 9.95 -5.31
N ALA A 93 11.36 10.21 -5.77
CA ALA A 93 10.39 11.01 -5.02
C ALA A 93 10.05 10.39 -3.67
N VAL A 94 9.85 9.06 -3.63
CA VAL A 94 9.51 8.37 -2.38
C VAL A 94 10.75 8.17 -1.50
N GLU A 95 11.89 7.84 -2.08
CA GLU A 95 13.15 7.68 -1.37
C GLU A 95 13.62 8.98 -0.72
N LYS A 96 13.43 10.13 -1.38
CA LYS A 96 13.76 11.44 -0.82
C LYS A 96 13.00 11.75 0.47
N GLU A 97 11.72 11.38 0.54
CA GLU A 97 10.88 11.68 1.71
C GLU A 97 10.97 10.59 2.80
N LEU A 98 11.16 9.33 2.40
CA LEU A 98 11.07 8.17 3.31
C LEU A 98 12.41 7.47 3.58
N GLY A 99 13.48 7.85 2.87
CA GLY A 99 14.82 7.26 2.96
C GLY A 99 15.00 5.97 2.15
N TYR A 100 13.92 5.33 1.70
CA TYR A 100 13.97 4.12 0.86
C TYR A 100 12.97 4.17 -0.28
N ALA A 101 13.40 3.71 -1.46
CA ALA A 101 12.54 3.58 -2.61
C ALA A 101 11.54 2.40 -2.46
N PRO A 102 10.31 2.53 -2.97
CA PRO A 102 9.35 1.43 -3.05
C PRO A 102 9.71 0.51 -4.22
N THR A 103 9.10 -0.68 -4.24
CA THR A 103 8.92 -1.42 -5.49
C THR A 103 7.71 -0.87 -6.23
N VAL A 104 7.84 -0.62 -7.52
CA VAL A 104 6.77 -0.10 -8.39
C VAL A 104 6.34 -1.16 -9.40
N HIS A 105 5.07 -1.54 -9.34
CA HIS A 105 4.49 -2.56 -10.20
C HIS A 105 3.48 -1.97 -11.19
N CYS A 106 3.62 -2.34 -12.46
CA CYS A 106 2.76 -1.93 -13.56
C CYS A 106 2.05 -3.13 -14.20
N VAL A 107 0.88 -2.85 -14.79
CA VAL A 107 0.26 -3.75 -15.79
C VAL A 107 0.43 -3.06 -17.14
N GLY A 108 1.33 -3.60 -17.98
CA GLY A 108 1.85 -2.85 -19.12
C GLY A 108 2.57 -1.59 -18.65
N GLN A 109 2.14 -0.41 -19.10
CA GLN A 109 2.64 0.88 -18.60
C GLN A 109 1.79 1.46 -17.46
N ARG A 110 0.61 0.92 -17.19
CA ARG A 110 -0.30 1.50 -16.19
C ARG A 110 0.21 1.21 -14.78
N LEU A 111 0.40 2.27 -13.97
CA LEU A 111 0.68 2.11 -12.54
C LEU A 111 -0.41 1.25 -11.89
N ASN A 112 0.00 0.23 -11.15
CA ASN A 112 -0.91 -0.69 -10.49
C ASN A 112 -0.70 -0.74 -8.99
N GLU A 113 0.55 -0.75 -8.53
CA GLU A 113 0.86 -0.93 -7.12
C GLU A 113 2.23 -0.32 -6.77
N LEU A 114 2.33 0.16 -5.53
CA LEU A 114 3.57 0.55 -4.87
C LEU A 114 3.69 -0.25 -3.58
N ARG A 115 4.85 -0.87 -3.34
CA ARG A 115 5.12 -1.64 -2.11
C ARG A 115 6.24 -1.01 -1.31
N LEU A 116 5.94 -0.71 -0.04
CA LEU A 116 6.93 -0.40 0.98
C LEU A 116 7.26 -1.68 1.76
N TYR A 117 8.49 -1.77 2.25
CA TYR A 117 9.00 -2.92 2.99
C TYR A 117 9.42 -2.49 4.38
N PHE A 118 9.19 -3.37 5.35
CA PHE A 118 9.43 -3.07 6.76
C PHE A 118 10.06 -4.26 7.46
N PHE A 119 11.00 -3.98 8.35
CA PHE A 119 11.21 -4.83 9.52
C PHE A 119 10.22 -4.44 10.60
N VAL A 120 9.90 -5.40 11.45
CA VAL A 120 9.10 -5.16 12.65
C VAL A 120 9.99 -5.37 13.86
N LYS A 121 10.13 -4.33 14.67
CA LYS A 121 10.74 -4.41 15.98
C LYS A 121 9.63 -4.52 17.03
N ASN A 122 9.85 -5.33 18.06
CA ASN A 122 8.83 -5.64 19.06
C ASN A 122 7.54 -6.17 18.40
N LYS A 123 6.35 -5.74 18.88
CA LYS A 123 5.05 -6.17 18.36
C LYS A 123 4.60 -5.39 17.11
N SER A 124 4.91 -4.10 17.03
CA SER A 124 4.27 -3.17 16.09
C SER A 124 5.11 -1.96 15.67
N GLU A 125 6.42 -1.97 15.93
CA GLU A 125 7.30 -0.88 15.48
C GLU A 125 7.80 -1.18 14.06
N PHE A 126 7.16 -0.58 13.05
CA PHE A 126 7.50 -0.76 11.65
C PHE A 126 8.62 0.18 11.21
N ILE A 127 9.74 -0.40 10.81
CA ILE A 127 10.96 0.29 10.38
C ILE A 127 11.14 0.04 8.88
N LEU A 128 11.17 1.11 8.07
CA LEU A 128 11.33 1.01 6.62
C LEU A 128 12.65 0.33 6.24
N THR A 129 12.63 -0.42 5.14
CA THR A 129 13.78 -1.16 4.61
C THR A 129 13.89 -1.04 3.09
N PRO A 130 15.06 -1.40 2.51
CA PRO A 130 15.19 -1.54 1.07
C PRO A 130 14.18 -2.54 0.47
N PRO A 131 13.74 -2.32 -0.78
CA PRO A 131 12.75 -3.17 -1.43
C PRO A 131 13.27 -4.60 -1.63
N GLN A 132 12.38 -5.58 -1.40
CA GLN A 132 12.72 -7.01 -1.52
C GLN A 132 12.22 -7.63 -2.83
N ALA A 133 11.43 -6.91 -3.62
CA ALA A 133 10.96 -7.37 -4.93
C ALA A 133 11.45 -6.45 -6.05
N ARG A 134 11.48 -7.01 -7.26
CA ARG A 134 11.86 -6.29 -8.47
C ARG A 134 10.70 -5.45 -8.97
N ASP A 135 11.03 -4.28 -9.53
CA ASP A 135 10.09 -3.45 -10.26
C ASP A 135 9.62 -4.16 -11.54
N THR A 136 8.38 -3.91 -11.95
CA THR A 136 7.88 -4.33 -13.27
C THR A 136 7.65 -3.16 -14.22
N CYS A 137 7.58 -1.94 -13.69
CA CYS A 137 7.48 -0.71 -14.47
C CYS A 137 8.81 -0.37 -15.17
N ARG A 138 8.71 0.28 -16.33
CA ARG A 138 9.83 1.00 -16.96
C ARG A 138 9.45 2.45 -17.23
N ARG A 139 8.32 2.61 -17.94
CA ARG A 139 7.61 3.86 -18.19
C ARG A 139 6.23 3.75 -17.54
N ILE A 140 5.79 4.80 -16.86
CA ILE A 140 4.62 4.75 -15.97
C ILE A 140 3.55 5.72 -16.45
N ALA A 141 2.41 5.17 -16.85
CA ALA A 141 1.15 5.87 -17.02
C ALA A 141 0.44 5.95 -15.66
N TYR A 142 0.46 7.13 -15.06
CA TYR A 142 -0.28 7.43 -13.84
C TYR A 142 -1.53 8.23 -14.20
N ASN A 143 -2.66 7.53 -14.33
CA ASN A 143 -3.89 8.10 -14.86
C ASN A 143 -4.82 8.59 -13.75
N LYS A 144 -5.59 9.65 -14.00
CA LYS A 144 -6.68 10.07 -13.10
C LYS A 144 -7.65 8.91 -12.86
N LYS A 145 -8.16 8.79 -11.63
CA LYS A 145 -9.23 7.85 -11.32
C LYS A 145 -10.45 8.19 -12.18
N ALA A 146 -11.06 7.18 -12.79
CA ALA A 146 -12.35 7.38 -13.45
C ALA A 146 -13.37 7.83 -12.39
N VAL A 147 -14.11 8.89 -12.69
CA VAL A 147 -15.32 9.23 -11.92
C VAL A 147 -16.33 8.14 -12.28
N ARG A 148 -16.66 7.29 -11.31
CA ARG A 148 -17.76 6.33 -11.43
C ARG A 148 -19.05 7.00 -11.00
#